data_AF-F6HZ22-F1
#
_entry.id   AF-F6HZ22-F1
#
_cell.length_a   1.000
_cell.length_b   1.000
_cell.length_c   1.000
_cell.angle_alpha   90.00
_cell.angle_beta   90.00
_cell.angle_gamma   90.00
#
_symmetry.space_group_name_H-M   'P 1'
#
loop_
_entity.id
_entity.type
_entity.pdbx_description
1 polymer ?
#
loop_
_entity_poly.entity_id
_entity_poly.type
_entity_poly.pdbx_seq_one_letter_code
_entity_poly.pdbx_strand_id
1 'polypeptide(L)'
;MKKGVSFLVTVALVALVSSLASASDPSPLQDTCVAIDEPKDAVFVNGKFCKDPNLTVAEDFFFSGLDKPGNTSNAAASNVTTVNVDKIKGLNTLGISMVRIDYEPYGQNPPHTHPRATEILTVLEGTLYVGFVTSNTENRLISKVLNKGDVFVFPIGLIHFQFNVGKTKAVAIAGLSSQNPGVITIANAVFGSDPPINPDVLTRAFQLDKKVSSQNPGVITIANAVFGSDPPINPDVLTRAFQLDKSVVKYLQSRF
;
A
#
# COMPACT_ATOMS: atom_id res chain seq x y z
N MET A 1 39.07 -37.35 10.24
CA MET A 1 39.09 -36.58 8.97
C MET A 1 37.87 -36.83 8.07
N LYS A 2 37.52 -38.06 7.67
CA LYS A 2 36.43 -38.32 6.69
C LYS A 2 35.03 -37.78 7.05
N LYS A 3 34.61 -37.83 8.33
CA LYS A 3 33.31 -37.29 8.77
C LYS A 3 33.21 -35.76 8.69
N GLY A 4 34.32 -35.05 8.93
CA GLY A 4 34.37 -33.58 8.86
C GLY A 4 34.29 -33.06 7.42
N VAL A 5 34.95 -33.76 6.47
CA VAL A 5 34.88 -33.44 5.04
C VAL A 5 33.46 -33.64 4.50
N SER A 6 32.80 -34.74 4.87
CA SER A 6 31.41 -34.99 4.46
C SER A 6 30.45 -33.91 4.97
N PHE A 7 30.61 -33.47 6.22
CA PHE A 7 29.78 -32.41 6.79
C PHE A 7 29.97 -31.07 6.08
N LEU A 8 31.22 -30.68 5.80
CA LEU A 8 31.54 -29.45 5.07
C LEU A 8 30.98 -29.45 3.64
N VAL A 9 31.04 -30.59 2.95
CA VAL A 9 30.45 -30.75 1.60
C VAL A 9 28.93 -30.60 1.65
N THR A 10 28.26 -31.18 2.64
CA THR A 10 26.81 -31.04 2.82
C THR A 10 26.41 -29.60 3.12
N VAL A 11 27.12 -28.90 4.01
CA VAL A 11 26.85 -27.48 4.33
C VAL A 11 27.08 -26.59 3.10
N ALA A 12 28.14 -26.82 2.33
CA ALA A 12 28.41 -26.08 1.11
C ALA A 12 27.33 -26.31 0.04
N LEU A 13 26.85 -27.55 -0.12
CA LEU A 13 25.73 -27.85 -1.02
C LEU A 13 24.45 -27.14 -0.57
N VAL A 14 24.09 -27.22 0.71
CA VAL A 14 22.89 -26.55 1.27
C VAL A 14 22.97 -25.03 1.10
N ALA A 15 24.14 -24.43 1.31
CA ALA A 15 24.35 -23.01 1.07
C ALA A 15 24.21 -22.64 -0.42
N LEU A 16 24.65 -23.50 -1.35
CA LEU A 16 24.49 -23.28 -2.79
C LEU A 16 23.03 -23.36 -3.27
N VAL A 17 22.19 -24.21 -2.67
CA VAL A 17 20.75 -24.29 -2.97
C VAL A 17 19.89 -23.32 -2.17
N SER A 18 20.46 -22.60 -1.21
CA SER A 18 19.75 -21.55 -0.48
C SER A 18 19.62 -20.31 -1.37
N SER A 19 18.54 -20.21 -2.13
CA SER A 19 18.23 -18.99 -2.90
C SER A 19 17.99 -17.83 -1.94
N LEU A 20 18.67 -16.70 -2.17
CA LEU A 20 18.35 -15.45 -1.52
C LEU A 20 17.00 -14.98 -2.08
N ALA A 21 15.93 -15.16 -1.32
CA ALA A 21 14.63 -14.58 -1.67
C ALA A 21 14.72 -13.06 -1.52
N SER A 22 14.57 -12.33 -2.62
CA SER A 22 14.41 -10.87 -2.58
C SER A 22 12.94 -10.54 -2.33
N ALA A 23 12.67 -9.72 -1.31
CA ALA A 23 11.32 -9.26 -0.95
C ALA A 23 10.94 -7.92 -1.61
N SER A 24 11.79 -7.39 -2.49
CA SER A 24 11.58 -6.17 -3.27
C SER A 24 11.68 -6.45 -4.76
N ASP A 25 11.32 -5.46 -5.59
CA ASP A 25 11.60 -5.49 -7.02
C ASP A 25 13.07 -5.90 -7.28
N PRO A 26 13.34 -6.87 -8.18
CA PRO A 26 14.70 -7.28 -8.49
C PRO A 26 15.51 -6.13 -9.09
N SER A 27 16.81 -6.07 -8.78
CA SER A 27 17.72 -5.13 -9.43
C SER A 27 17.76 -5.37 -10.94
N PRO A 28 17.83 -4.31 -11.77
CA PRO A 28 17.93 -4.45 -13.22
C PRO A 28 19.27 -5.10 -13.58
N LEU A 29 19.28 -5.91 -14.65
CA LEU A 29 20.48 -6.58 -15.18
C LEU A 29 21.06 -5.90 -16.44
N GLN A 30 20.41 -4.82 -16.88
CA GLN A 30 20.77 -3.98 -18.02
C GLN A 30 20.15 -2.59 -17.83
N ASP A 31 20.59 -1.60 -18.60
CA ASP A 31 20.16 -0.20 -18.42
C ASP A 31 18.65 0.00 -18.58
N THR A 32 18.02 -0.70 -19.54
CA THR A 32 16.58 -0.56 -19.82
C THR A 32 15.94 -1.90 -20.20
N CYS A 33 14.66 -2.06 -19.85
CA CYS A 33 13.86 -3.26 -20.16
C CYS A 33 12.41 -2.87 -20.40
N VAL A 34 12.13 -2.05 -21.43
CA VAL A 34 10.80 -1.49 -21.68
C VAL A 34 9.75 -2.60 -21.79
N ALA A 35 8.73 -2.57 -20.94
CA ALA A 35 7.68 -3.57 -20.93
C ALA A 35 6.89 -3.60 -22.25
N ILE A 36 6.62 -4.81 -22.74
CA ILE A 36 5.66 -5.06 -23.83
C ILE A 36 4.39 -5.69 -23.28
N ASP A 37 3.34 -5.68 -24.09
CA ASP A 37 2.16 -6.49 -23.80
C ASP A 37 2.51 -7.98 -23.95
N GLU A 38 1.82 -8.83 -23.18
CA GLU A 38 2.12 -10.26 -23.14
C GLU A 38 2.02 -10.87 -24.54
N PRO A 39 3.12 -11.47 -25.07
CA PRO A 39 3.06 -12.15 -26.35
C PRO A 39 2.05 -13.29 -26.31
N LYS A 40 1.49 -13.63 -27.46
CA LYS A 40 0.59 -14.78 -27.58
C LYS A 40 1.31 -16.05 -27.10
N ASP A 41 0.63 -16.82 -26.25
CA ASP A 41 1.13 -18.08 -25.66
C ASP A 41 2.39 -17.92 -24.79
N ALA A 42 2.68 -16.71 -24.32
CA ALA A 42 3.78 -16.47 -23.39
C ALA A 42 3.51 -17.09 -22.01
N VAL A 43 4.58 -17.50 -21.33
CA VAL A 43 4.52 -17.93 -19.93
C VAL A 43 4.40 -16.70 -19.01
N PHE A 44 3.74 -16.87 -17.88
CA PHE A 44 3.71 -15.84 -16.84
C PHE A 44 5.10 -15.69 -16.20
N VAL A 45 5.66 -14.48 -16.22
CA VAL A 45 6.96 -14.15 -15.64
C VAL A 45 6.81 -13.19 -14.46
N ASN A 46 7.78 -13.19 -13.55
CA ASN A 46 7.85 -12.15 -12.53
C ASN A 46 8.27 -10.81 -13.18
N GLY A 47 7.35 -9.86 -13.26
CA GLY A 47 7.54 -8.58 -13.96
C GLY A 47 6.83 -8.59 -15.32
N LYS A 48 7.52 -8.10 -16.36
CA LYS A 48 6.99 -8.06 -17.74
C LYS A 48 8.09 -8.39 -18.75
N PHE A 49 7.69 -8.94 -19.90
CA PHE A 49 8.58 -9.13 -21.05
C PHE A 49 9.09 -7.78 -21.57
N CYS A 50 10.27 -7.79 -22.19
CA CYS A 50 10.94 -6.59 -22.64
C CYS A 50 11.03 -6.49 -24.16
N LYS A 51 10.91 -5.26 -24.65
CA LYS A 51 11.22 -4.85 -26.02
C LYS A 51 12.73 -4.96 -26.29
N ASP A 52 13.12 -5.11 -27.56
CA ASP A 52 14.52 -4.97 -27.97
C ASP A 52 15.07 -3.59 -27.53
N PRO A 53 16.15 -3.55 -26.72
CA PRO A 53 16.75 -2.31 -26.25
C PRO A 53 17.10 -1.32 -27.37
N ASN A 54 17.45 -1.79 -28.57
CA ASN A 54 17.79 -0.92 -29.71
C ASN A 54 16.59 -0.17 -30.30
N LEU A 55 15.36 -0.60 -29.97
CA LEU A 55 14.13 0.05 -30.42
C LEU A 55 13.57 1.04 -29.39
N THR A 56 14.27 1.21 -28.26
CA THR A 56 13.85 2.07 -27.15
C THR A 56 13.82 3.54 -27.57
N VAL A 57 12.75 4.25 -27.21
CA VAL A 57 12.57 5.68 -27.50
C VAL A 57 12.17 6.46 -26.26
N ALA A 58 12.21 7.80 -26.31
CA ALA A 58 11.89 8.65 -25.15
C ALA A 58 10.44 8.46 -24.66
N GLU A 59 9.52 8.20 -25.58
CA GLU A 59 8.11 7.96 -25.31
C GLU A 59 7.88 6.72 -24.43
N ASP A 60 8.81 5.75 -24.44
CA ASP A 60 8.73 4.56 -23.59
C ASP A 60 8.90 4.90 -22.08
N PHE A 61 9.48 6.07 -21.77
CA PHE A 61 9.77 6.55 -20.39
C PHE A 61 8.96 7.78 -19.99
N PHE A 62 7.99 8.20 -20.82
CA PHE A 62 7.30 9.47 -20.66
C PHE A 62 5.84 9.27 -20.27
N PHE A 63 5.34 10.16 -19.40
CA PHE A 63 3.91 10.29 -19.12
C PHE A 63 3.54 11.77 -18.93
N SER A 64 2.53 12.23 -19.66
CA SER A 64 1.91 13.54 -19.45
C SER A 64 0.55 13.39 -18.77
N GLY A 65 0.15 14.37 -17.95
CA GLY A 65 -1.22 14.45 -17.40
C GLY A 65 -1.30 14.56 -15.89
N LEU A 66 -0.18 14.43 -15.15
CA LEU A 66 -0.16 14.69 -13.71
C LEU A 66 -0.37 16.16 -13.35
N ASP A 67 -0.37 17.07 -14.32
CA ASP A 67 -0.80 18.47 -14.16
C ASP A 67 -2.32 18.60 -13.97
N LYS A 68 -3.09 17.60 -14.44
CA LYS A 68 -4.56 17.63 -14.44
C LYS A 68 -5.10 16.96 -13.17
N PRO A 69 -6.06 17.58 -12.48
CA PRO A 69 -6.69 16.97 -11.31
C PRO A 69 -7.54 15.76 -11.72
N GLY A 70 -7.52 14.71 -10.89
CA GLY A 70 -8.39 13.55 -11.04
C GLY A 70 -9.85 13.82 -10.67
N ASN A 71 -10.76 12.91 -11.03
CA ASN A 71 -12.18 13.03 -10.68
C ASN A 71 -12.45 12.59 -9.23
N THR A 72 -12.74 13.55 -8.38
CA THR A 72 -13.00 13.36 -6.94
C THR A 72 -14.49 13.17 -6.61
N SER A 73 -15.38 13.07 -7.61
CA SER A 73 -16.82 12.86 -7.42
C SER A 73 -17.17 11.42 -7.03
N ASN A 74 -16.71 10.99 -5.86
CA ASN A 74 -16.92 9.64 -5.32
C ASN A 74 -17.00 9.66 -3.78
N ALA A 75 -17.29 8.51 -3.16
CA ALA A 75 -17.49 8.40 -1.71
C ALA A 75 -16.26 8.80 -0.87
N ALA A 76 -15.05 8.52 -1.38
CA ALA A 76 -13.81 8.92 -0.72
C ALA A 76 -13.51 10.42 -0.88
N ALA A 77 -14.15 11.08 -1.86
CA ALA A 77 -13.92 12.47 -2.23
C ALA A 77 -12.44 12.77 -2.55
N SER A 78 -11.77 11.79 -3.15
CA SER A 78 -10.37 11.87 -3.60
C SER A 78 -10.18 11.03 -4.87
N ASN A 79 -9.05 11.21 -5.55
CA ASN A 79 -8.67 10.37 -6.68
C ASN A 79 -7.16 10.13 -6.68
N VAL A 80 -6.74 8.88 -6.91
CA VAL A 80 -5.33 8.50 -7.12
C VAL A 80 -5.09 8.29 -8.61
N THR A 81 -4.29 9.16 -9.22
CA THR A 81 -3.81 9.02 -10.60
C THR A 81 -2.47 8.31 -10.57
N THR A 82 -2.48 7.01 -10.87
CA THR A 82 -1.30 6.15 -10.82
C THR A 82 -0.45 6.23 -12.08
N VAL A 83 0.87 6.30 -11.90
CA VAL A 83 1.90 6.24 -12.95
C VAL A 83 2.88 5.12 -12.59
N ASN A 84 2.45 3.89 -12.83
CA ASN A 84 3.22 2.66 -12.61
C ASN A 84 3.70 2.07 -13.95
N VAL A 85 4.26 0.87 -13.92
CA VAL A 85 4.75 0.16 -15.13
C VAL A 85 3.71 -0.01 -16.23
N ASP A 86 2.41 -0.02 -15.90
CA ASP A 86 1.34 -0.12 -16.90
C ASP A 86 1.08 1.21 -17.63
N LYS A 87 1.54 2.34 -17.07
CA LYS A 87 1.44 3.68 -17.67
C LYS A 87 2.74 4.15 -18.30
N ILE A 88 3.87 3.86 -17.67
CA ILE A 88 5.22 4.07 -18.24
C ILE A 88 5.89 2.71 -18.36
N LYS A 89 5.89 2.15 -19.57
CA LYS A 89 6.43 0.81 -19.82
C LYS A 89 7.93 0.71 -19.51
N GLY A 90 8.66 1.82 -19.64
CA GLY A 90 10.07 1.94 -19.29
C GLY A 90 10.39 1.78 -17.80
N LEU A 91 9.40 1.82 -16.89
CA LEU A 91 9.61 1.57 -15.45
C LEU A 91 9.90 0.11 -15.13
N ASN A 92 9.68 -0.80 -16.08
CA ASN A 92 9.92 -2.23 -15.86
C ASN A 92 11.38 -2.48 -15.48
N THR A 93 11.60 -3.26 -14.43
CA THR A 93 12.87 -3.56 -13.75
C THR A 93 13.50 -2.42 -12.95
N LEU A 94 12.92 -1.21 -12.94
CA LEU A 94 13.54 -0.04 -12.29
C LEU A 94 13.13 0.18 -10.83
N GLY A 95 12.18 -0.61 -10.31
CA GLY A 95 11.88 -0.63 -8.87
C GLY A 95 11.21 0.64 -8.33
N ILE A 96 10.62 1.47 -9.18
CA ILE A 96 9.94 2.71 -8.75
C ILE A 96 8.65 2.98 -9.53
N SER A 97 7.74 3.74 -8.92
CA SER A 97 6.56 4.31 -9.55
C SER A 97 6.14 5.63 -8.88
N MET A 98 5.14 6.30 -9.44
CA MET A 98 4.65 7.58 -8.92
C MET A 98 3.12 7.61 -8.91
N VAL A 99 2.54 8.41 -8.03
CA VAL A 99 1.10 8.74 -8.02
C VAL A 99 0.91 10.23 -7.80
N ARG A 100 -0.18 10.77 -8.35
CA ARG A 100 -0.79 12.03 -7.90
C ARG A 100 -2.07 11.72 -7.14
N ILE A 101 -2.31 12.44 -6.06
CA ILE A 101 -3.55 12.33 -5.30
C ILE A 101 -4.19 13.70 -5.17
N ASP A 102 -5.45 13.79 -5.60
CA ASP A 102 -6.29 14.98 -5.47
C ASP A 102 -7.37 14.72 -4.41
N TYR A 103 -7.61 15.68 -3.52
CA TYR A 103 -8.58 15.58 -2.44
C TYR A 103 -9.53 16.79 -2.46
N GLU A 104 -10.84 16.55 -2.40
CA GLU A 104 -11.80 17.60 -2.02
C GLU A 104 -11.67 17.95 -0.54
N PRO A 105 -12.26 19.07 -0.07
CA PRO A 105 -12.37 19.36 1.35
C PRO A 105 -12.96 18.16 2.10
N TYR A 106 -12.29 17.71 3.16
CA TYR A 106 -12.69 16.52 3.95
C TYR A 106 -12.73 15.20 3.15
N GLY A 107 -12.09 15.17 1.98
CA GLY A 107 -11.82 13.96 1.22
C GLY A 107 -10.63 13.19 1.79
N GLN A 108 -10.55 11.91 1.44
CA GLN A 108 -9.55 11.01 1.99
C GLN A 108 -9.06 9.97 1.00
N ASN A 109 -7.84 9.50 1.21
CA ASN A 109 -7.41 8.20 0.75
C ASN A 109 -7.52 7.28 1.98
N PRO A 110 -8.51 6.37 2.00
CA PRO A 110 -8.88 5.60 3.19
C PRO A 110 -7.74 4.71 3.68
N PRO A 111 -7.83 4.11 4.88
CA PRO A 111 -6.86 3.12 5.35
C PRO A 111 -6.58 2.06 4.28
N HIS A 112 -5.32 1.97 3.86
CA HIS A 112 -4.84 1.05 2.85
C HIS A 112 -3.38 0.64 3.14
N THR A 113 -2.87 -0.32 2.39
CA THR A 113 -1.47 -0.73 2.43
C THR A 113 -0.92 -1.03 1.03
N HIS A 114 0.38 -0.83 0.86
CA HIS A 114 1.15 -1.23 -0.30
C HIS A 114 1.97 -2.48 0.04
N PRO A 115 1.57 -3.67 -0.44
CA PRO A 115 2.24 -4.93 -0.06
C PRO A 115 3.67 -5.03 -0.58
N ARG A 116 4.06 -4.21 -1.57
CA ARG A 116 5.37 -4.32 -2.25
C ARG A 116 6.16 -3.02 -2.32
N ALA A 117 5.72 -1.94 -1.67
CA ALA A 117 6.46 -0.68 -1.73
C ALA A 117 6.36 0.14 -0.44
N THR A 118 7.45 0.82 -0.12
CA THR A 118 7.44 2.02 0.72
C THR A 118 6.97 3.20 -0.13
N GLU A 119 6.24 4.12 0.47
CA GLU A 119 5.77 5.36 -0.17
C GLU A 119 6.40 6.58 0.50
N ILE A 120 6.80 7.57 -0.30
CA ILE A 120 7.18 8.90 0.16
C ILE A 120 6.29 9.94 -0.50
N LEU A 121 5.54 10.71 0.30
CA LEU A 121 4.51 11.65 -0.15
C LEU A 121 4.95 13.08 0.15
N THR A 122 4.78 13.98 -0.82
CA THR A 122 4.96 15.43 -0.68
C THR A 122 3.66 16.16 -0.98
N VAL A 123 3.28 17.10 -0.12
CA VAL A 123 2.09 17.94 -0.33
C VAL A 123 2.44 19.09 -1.27
N LEU A 124 1.69 19.23 -2.36
CA LEU A 124 1.83 20.33 -3.31
C LEU A 124 0.89 21.49 -2.98
N GLU A 125 -0.31 21.20 -2.49
CA GLU A 125 -1.35 22.16 -2.14
C GLU A 125 -2.20 21.68 -0.96
N GLY A 126 -2.75 22.62 -0.19
CA GLY A 126 -3.66 22.34 0.92
C GLY A 126 -2.98 21.79 2.18
N THR A 127 -3.75 21.05 2.98
CA THR A 127 -3.34 20.53 4.29
C THR A 127 -3.86 19.10 4.47
N LEU A 128 -2.97 18.15 4.75
CA LEU A 128 -3.33 16.74 4.90
C LEU A 128 -2.99 16.24 6.31
N TYR A 129 -3.95 15.62 6.99
CA TYR A 129 -3.68 14.76 8.12
C TYR A 129 -3.34 13.36 7.61
N VAL A 130 -2.13 12.90 7.89
CA VAL A 130 -1.64 11.60 7.44
C VAL A 130 -1.18 10.76 8.61
N GLY A 131 -1.14 9.45 8.45
CA GLY A 131 -0.49 8.58 9.41
C GLY A 131 -0.44 7.12 8.99
N PHE A 132 0.41 6.36 9.67
CA PHE A 132 0.48 4.90 9.58
C PHE A 132 0.47 4.26 10.97
N VAL A 133 0.14 2.98 11.02
CA VAL A 133 0.06 2.21 12.27
C VAL A 133 1.16 1.16 12.30
N THR A 134 1.90 1.09 13.40
CA THR A 134 2.99 0.10 13.59
C THR A 134 2.43 -1.31 13.76
N SER A 135 3.28 -2.32 13.57
CA SER A 135 2.92 -3.71 13.83
C SER A 135 2.63 -3.97 15.32
N ASN A 136 2.10 -5.16 15.60
CA ASN A 136 1.93 -5.66 16.94
C ASN A 136 3.22 -5.69 17.78
N THR A 137 3.11 -5.67 19.12
CA THR A 137 1.85 -5.56 19.89
C THR A 137 1.38 -4.12 20.10
N GLU A 138 2.14 -3.12 19.67
CA GLU A 138 1.89 -1.71 20.00
C GLU A 138 0.73 -1.10 19.22
N ASN A 139 0.55 -1.44 17.94
CA ASN A 139 -0.46 -0.82 17.06
C ASN A 139 -0.44 0.73 17.15
N ARG A 140 0.77 1.31 17.29
CA ARG A 140 0.94 2.72 17.57
C ARG A 140 0.65 3.55 16.32
N LEU A 141 -0.19 4.56 16.45
CA LEU A 141 -0.43 5.53 15.37
C LEU A 141 0.70 6.55 15.33
N ILE A 142 1.40 6.64 14.20
CA ILE A 142 2.37 7.70 13.90
C ILE A 142 1.74 8.61 12.85
N SER A 143 1.41 9.84 13.26
CA SER A 143 0.65 10.77 12.41
C SER A 143 1.19 12.21 12.46
N LYS A 144 0.85 12.98 11.43
CA LYS A 144 1.22 14.40 11.30
C LYS A 144 0.20 15.13 10.44
N VAL A 145 0.02 16.43 10.71
CA VAL A 145 -0.63 17.35 9.77
C VAL A 145 0.46 17.98 8.91
N LEU A 146 0.38 17.75 7.60
CA LEU A 146 1.29 18.25 6.58
C LEU A 146 0.68 19.46 5.87
N ASN A 147 1.52 20.45 5.57
CA ASN A 147 1.21 21.60 4.73
C ASN A 147 1.99 21.51 3.42
N LYS A 148 1.71 22.41 2.48
CA LYS A 148 2.46 22.54 1.23
C LYS A 148 3.99 22.52 1.47
N GLY A 149 4.68 21.63 0.78
CA GLY A 149 6.13 21.42 0.85
C GLY A 149 6.56 20.37 1.88
N ASP A 150 5.69 19.98 2.81
CA ASP A 150 6.01 18.95 3.79
C ASP A 150 6.01 17.55 3.15
N VAL A 151 6.85 16.67 3.70
CA VAL A 151 7.08 15.30 3.23
C VAL A 151 6.80 14.30 4.36
N PHE A 152 6.25 13.14 4.03
CA PHE A 152 6.03 12.04 4.97
C PHE A 152 6.25 10.69 4.31
N VAL A 153 6.75 9.70 5.08
CA VAL A 153 7.10 8.37 4.58
C VAL A 153 6.18 7.33 5.20
N PHE A 154 5.65 6.42 4.39
CA PHE A 154 4.85 5.27 4.81
C PHE A 154 5.65 3.98 4.55
N PRO A 155 6.08 3.27 5.61
CA PRO A 155 6.85 2.03 5.45
C PRO A 155 6.06 0.94 4.73
N ILE A 156 6.77 0.13 3.94
CA ILE A 156 6.21 -1.00 3.19
C ILE A 156 5.30 -1.88 4.06
N GLY A 157 4.11 -2.20 3.52
CA GLY A 157 3.17 -3.11 4.14
C GLY A 157 2.37 -2.54 5.32
N LEU A 158 2.71 -1.36 5.87
CA LEU A 158 1.95 -0.78 6.98
C LEU A 158 0.65 -0.13 6.52
N ILE A 159 -0.40 -0.30 7.32
CA ILE A 159 -1.69 0.37 7.10
C ILE A 159 -1.49 1.86 7.34
N HIS A 160 -1.88 2.67 6.37
CA HIS A 160 -1.77 4.12 6.41
C HIS A 160 -2.93 4.80 5.67
N PHE A 161 -3.06 6.11 5.86
CA PHE A 161 -4.15 6.91 5.30
C PHE A 161 -3.72 8.36 5.09
N GLN A 162 -4.49 9.07 4.28
CA GLN A 162 -4.43 10.54 4.19
C GLN A 162 -5.84 11.13 4.22
N PHE A 163 -6.02 12.22 4.94
CA PHE A 163 -7.31 12.91 5.10
C PHE A 163 -7.12 14.42 4.97
N ASN A 164 -7.86 15.05 4.07
CA ASN A 164 -7.84 16.50 3.90
C ASN A 164 -8.63 17.17 5.03
N VAL A 165 -7.92 17.65 6.06
CA VAL A 165 -8.53 18.41 7.17
C VAL A 165 -8.84 19.86 6.79
N GLY A 166 -8.39 20.31 5.62
CA GLY A 166 -8.61 21.66 5.11
C GLY A 166 -10.02 21.89 4.56
N LYS A 167 -10.39 23.17 4.49
CA LYS A 167 -11.63 23.64 3.84
C LYS A 167 -11.48 23.85 2.33
N THR A 168 -10.27 23.68 1.81
CA THR A 168 -9.93 23.81 0.39
C THR A 168 -9.46 22.46 -0.14
N LYS A 169 -9.35 22.34 -1.46
CA LYS A 169 -8.74 21.15 -2.08
C LYS A 169 -7.28 20.98 -1.62
N ALA A 170 -6.81 19.75 -1.65
CA ALA A 170 -5.42 19.40 -1.40
C ALA A 170 -4.88 18.52 -2.53
N VAL A 171 -3.58 18.61 -2.79
CA VAL A 171 -2.88 17.85 -3.83
C VAL A 171 -1.58 17.32 -3.26
N ALA A 172 -1.28 16.06 -3.53
CA ALA A 172 -0.01 15.43 -3.19
C ALA A 172 0.56 14.63 -4.36
N ILE A 173 1.88 14.50 -4.39
CA ILE A 173 2.60 13.53 -5.23
C ILE A 173 3.32 12.56 -4.30
N ALA A 174 3.29 11.28 -4.64
CA ALA A 174 4.07 10.29 -3.93
C ALA A 174 4.88 9.41 -4.88
N GLY A 175 6.11 9.09 -4.47
CA GLY A 175 6.95 8.08 -5.10
C GLY A 175 6.86 6.77 -4.33
N LEU A 176 6.89 5.64 -5.03
CA LEU A 176 6.81 4.32 -4.43
C LEU A 176 8.00 3.46 -4.86
N SER A 177 8.55 2.67 -3.93
CA SER A 177 9.73 1.82 -4.16
C SER A 177 9.42 0.48 -4.86
N SER A 178 8.51 0.49 -5.84
CA SER A 178 8.25 -0.64 -6.74
C SER A 178 7.62 -0.14 -8.03
N GLN A 179 7.90 -0.81 -9.15
CA GLN A 179 7.22 -0.61 -10.43
C GLN A 179 5.73 -0.95 -10.35
N ASN A 180 5.35 -1.84 -9.41
CA ASN A 180 3.98 -2.25 -9.13
C ASN A 180 3.77 -2.43 -7.61
N PRO A 181 3.52 -1.34 -6.88
CA PRO A 181 3.38 -1.37 -5.42
C PRO A 181 2.22 -2.25 -4.93
N GLY A 182 1.16 -2.38 -5.77
CA GLY A 182 -0.12 -2.93 -5.36
C GLY A 182 -0.84 -2.03 -4.35
N VAL A 183 -2.14 -2.21 -4.17
CA VAL A 183 -2.90 -1.50 -3.15
C VAL A 183 -3.95 -2.41 -2.56
N ILE A 184 -4.08 -2.40 -1.23
CA ILE A 184 -5.14 -3.10 -0.51
C ILE A 184 -5.88 -2.05 0.30
N THR A 185 -7.02 -1.59 -0.21
CA THR A 185 -7.95 -0.75 0.57
C THR A 185 -8.62 -1.62 1.62
N ILE A 186 -8.43 -1.29 2.90
CA ILE A 186 -8.79 -2.17 4.00
C ILE A 186 -10.29 -2.43 4.05
N ALA A 187 -11.13 -1.39 3.91
CA ALA A 187 -12.58 -1.55 3.91
C ALA A 187 -13.06 -2.45 2.76
N ASN A 188 -12.51 -2.27 1.55
CA ASN A 188 -12.86 -3.08 0.38
C ASN A 188 -12.43 -4.54 0.55
N ALA A 189 -11.20 -4.78 1.03
CA ALA A 189 -10.68 -6.13 1.20
C ALA A 189 -11.44 -6.93 2.28
N VAL A 190 -11.92 -6.25 3.32
CA VAL A 190 -12.61 -6.92 4.45
C VAL A 190 -14.11 -7.04 4.24
N PHE A 191 -14.76 -5.99 3.72
CA PHE A 191 -16.22 -5.90 3.64
C PHE A 191 -16.78 -5.91 2.22
N GLY A 192 -15.91 -5.86 1.20
CA GLY A 192 -16.29 -5.81 -0.21
C GLY A 192 -15.55 -6.81 -1.09
N SER A 193 -14.96 -7.86 -0.52
CA SER A 193 -14.30 -8.92 -1.28
C SER A 193 -15.33 -9.73 -2.10
N ASP A 194 -14.89 -10.31 -3.21
CA ASP A 194 -15.68 -11.22 -4.02
C ASP A 194 -14.90 -12.54 -4.25
N PRO A 195 -15.35 -13.68 -3.70
CA PRO A 195 -16.52 -13.83 -2.84
C PRO A 195 -16.38 -13.12 -1.47
N PRO A 196 -17.50 -12.80 -0.78
CA PRO A 196 -17.47 -12.13 0.51
C PRO A 196 -16.88 -13.03 1.62
N ILE A 197 -16.14 -12.43 2.55
CA ILE A 197 -15.68 -13.12 3.77
C ILE A 197 -16.91 -13.52 4.59
N ASN A 198 -16.89 -14.75 5.14
CA ASN A 198 -17.97 -15.24 5.99
C ASN A 198 -18.24 -14.25 7.15
N PRO A 199 -19.49 -13.77 7.31
CA PRO A 199 -19.86 -12.84 8.37
C PRO A 199 -19.52 -13.30 9.79
N ASP A 200 -19.51 -14.61 10.06
CA ASP A 200 -19.14 -15.16 11.37
C ASP A 200 -17.64 -14.95 11.68
N VAL A 201 -16.79 -14.98 10.65
CA VAL A 201 -15.36 -14.67 10.78
C VAL A 201 -15.19 -13.19 11.11
N LEU A 202 -15.88 -12.31 10.41
CA LEU A 202 -15.82 -10.86 10.65
C LEU A 202 -16.38 -10.50 12.02
N THR A 203 -17.51 -11.09 12.43
CA THR A 203 -18.14 -10.84 13.73
C THR A 203 -17.19 -11.16 14.89
N ARG A 204 -16.42 -12.25 14.78
CA ARG A 204 -15.39 -12.60 15.77
C ARG A 204 -14.17 -11.70 15.69
N ALA A 205 -13.66 -11.43 14.48
CA ALA A 205 -12.48 -10.59 14.27
C ALA A 205 -12.68 -9.14 14.75
N PHE A 206 -13.88 -8.59 14.59
CA PHE A 206 -14.25 -7.24 15.04
C PHE A 206 -14.85 -7.20 16.45
N GLN A 207 -14.80 -8.30 17.22
CA GLN A 207 -15.32 -8.41 18.59
C GLN A 207 -16.79 -8.00 18.74
N LEU A 208 -17.60 -8.30 17.72
CA LEU A 208 -19.03 -8.01 17.70
C LEU A 208 -19.87 -9.10 18.39
N ASP A 209 -19.31 -10.31 18.56
CA ASP A 209 -19.92 -11.37 19.37
C ASP A 209 -19.75 -11.07 20.87
N LYS A 210 -20.87 -10.95 21.59
CA LYS A 210 -20.89 -10.74 23.04
C LYS A 210 -20.32 -11.93 23.83
N LYS A 211 -20.21 -13.11 23.21
CA LYS A 211 -19.72 -14.35 23.85
C LYS A 211 -18.20 -14.54 23.75
N VAL A 212 -17.49 -13.73 22.97
CA VAL A 212 -16.04 -13.83 22.79
C VAL A 212 -15.40 -12.54 23.29
N SER A 213 -14.70 -12.61 24.43
CA SER A 213 -14.17 -11.45 25.15
C SER A 213 -12.65 -11.34 25.13
N SER A 214 -11.93 -12.17 24.38
CA SER A 214 -10.47 -12.09 24.32
C SER A 214 -9.93 -12.34 22.92
N GLN A 215 -8.95 -11.53 22.54
CA GLN A 215 -8.12 -11.79 21.38
C GLN A 215 -7.07 -12.84 21.70
N ASN A 216 -6.63 -13.57 20.67
CA ASN A 216 -5.34 -14.25 20.73
C ASN A 216 -4.24 -13.17 20.79
N PRO A 217 -3.48 -13.06 21.90
CA PRO A 217 -2.41 -12.10 22.01
C PRO A 217 -1.39 -12.29 20.86
N GLY A 218 -1.00 -11.20 20.20
CA GLY A 218 0.09 -11.21 19.21
C GLY A 218 -0.27 -11.30 17.73
N VAL A 219 -1.56 -11.43 17.35
CA VAL A 219 -1.97 -11.51 15.93
C VAL A 219 -2.36 -10.14 15.37
N ILE A 220 -1.81 -9.73 14.23
CA ILE A 220 -2.18 -8.46 13.57
C ILE A 220 -3.60 -8.67 13.05
N THR A 221 -4.58 -8.08 13.74
CA THR A 221 -5.92 -8.00 13.20
C THR A 221 -6.09 -6.63 12.57
N ILE A 222 -6.75 -6.60 11.41
CA ILE A 222 -7.16 -5.35 10.78
C ILE A 222 -7.95 -4.49 11.78
N ALA A 223 -8.73 -5.13 12.65
CA ALA A 223 -9.50 -4.46 13.66
C ALA A 223 -8.61 -3.72 14.68
N ASN A 224 -7.50 -4.31 15.16
CA ASN A 224 -6.56 -3.61 16.05
C ASN A 224 -5.88 -2.43 15.37
N ALA A 225 -5.34 -2.64 14.17
CA ALA A 225 -4.62 -1.57 13.49
C ALA A 225 -5.52 -0.39 13.14
N VAL A 226 -6.80 -0.63 12.84
CA VAL A 226 -7.74 0.42 12.41
C VAL A 226 -8.53 1.02 13.58
N PHE A 227 -9.03 0.19 14.50
CA PHE A 227 -9.93 0.62 15.58
C PHE A 227 -9.26 0.63 16.95
N GLY A 228 -8.17 -0.11 17.16
CA GLY A 228 -7.44 -0.21 18.43
C GLY A 228 -6.08 0.50 18.44
N SER A 229 -5.81 1.42 17.51
CA SER A 229 -4.56 2.14 17.49
C SER A 229 -4.45 3.10 18.68
N ASP A 230 -3.24 3.32 19.19
CA ASP A 230 -2.97 4.34 20.22
C ASP A 230 -1.95 5.38 19.72
N PRO A 231 -2.30 6.68 19.64
CA PRO A 231 -3.64 7.24 19.83
C PRO A 231 -4.66 6.75 18.78
N PRO A 232 -5.97 6.85 19.07
CA PRO A 232 -7.00 6.40 18.13
C PRO A 232 -6.99 7.25 16.84
N ILE A 233 -7.16 6.60 15.70
CA ILE A 233 -7.40 7.29 14.42
C ILE A 233 -8.64 8.19 14.57
N ASN A 234 -8.58 9.40 13.99
CA ASN A 234 -9.69 10.34 14.01
C ASN A 234 -10.96 9.65 13.45
N PRO A 235 -12.07 9.63 14.22
CA PRO A 235 -13.29 8.93 13.79
C PRO A 235 -13.86 9.41 12.46
N ASP A 236 -13.60 10.66 12.03
CA ASP A 236 -14.09 11.18 10.75
C ASP A 236 -13.41 10.48 9.55
N VAL A 237 -12.15 10.05 9.71
CA VAL A 237 -11.43 9.21 8.73
C VAL A 237 -12.13 7.85 8.61
N LEU A 238 -12.39 7.20 9.76
CA LEU A 238 -12.99 5.86 9.78
C LEU A 238 -14.45 5.86 9.33
N THR A 239 -15.23 6.88 9.70
CA THR A 239 -16.62 7.05 9.27
C THR A 239 -16.72 7.11 7.75
N ARG A 240 -15.87 7.90 7.10
CA ARG A 240 -15.88 7.97 5.63
C ARG A 240 -15.29 6.70 5.00
N ALA A 241 -14.30 6.07 5.63
CA ALA A 241 -13.59 4.93 5.03
C ALA A 241 -14.46 3.67 5.00
N PHE A 242 -15.19 3.44 6.08
CA PHE A 242 -16.09 2.29 6.22
C PHE A 242 -17.53 2.64 5.90
N GLN A 243 -17.84 3.90 5.60
CA GLN A 243 -19.20 4.41 5.38
C GLN A 243 -20.13 4.10 6.57
N LEU A 244 -19.62 4.34 7.78
CA LEU A 244 -20.28 4.03 9.05
C LEU A 244 -20.60 5.31 9.83
N ASP A 245 -21.70 5.29 10.57
CA ASP A 245 -21.99 6.34 11.54
C ASP A 245 -20.86 6.50 12.57
N LYS A 246 -20.61 7.75 12.97
CA LYS A 246 -19.58 8.09 13.96
C LYS A 246 -19.80 7.38 15.30
N SER A 247 -21.06 7.07 15.65
CA SER A 247 -21.40 6.27 16.84
C SER A 247 -20.94 4.82 16.71
N VAL A 248 -21.07 4.20 15.53
CA VAL A 248 -20.61 2.84 15.25
C VAL A 248 -19.09 2.78 15.28
N VAL A 249 -18.41 3.77 14.68
CA VAL A 249 -16.94 3.89 14.75
C VAL A 249 -16.47 3.97 16.20
N LYS A 250 -17.06 4.86 17.01
CA LYS A 250 -16.71 4.98 18.44
C LYS A 250 -17.01 3.71 19.21
N TYR A 251 -18.11 3.04 18.90
CA TYR A 251 -18.42 1.74 19.49
C TYR A 251 -17.33 0.71 19.15
N LEU A 252 -16.93 0.59 17.87
CA LEU A 252 -15.86 -0.30 17.47
C LEU A 252 -14.54 0.05 18.18
N GLN A 253 -14.15 1.33 18.21
CA GLN A 253 -12.95 1.77 18.92
C GLN A 253 -12.98 1.42 20.41
N SER A 254 -14.15 1.46 21.07
CA SER A 254 -14.26 1.08 22.49
C SER A 254 -14.11 -0.42 22.78
N ARG A 255 -14.06 -1.26 21.74
CA ARG A 255 -13.88 -2.73 21.85
C ARG A 255 -12.41 -3.16 21.79
N PHE A 256 -11.51 -2.25 21.44
CA PHE A 256 -10.08 -2.50 21.26
C PHE A 256 -9.27 -1.55 22.14
#